data_AF-E5Y5B3-F1
#
_entry.id   AF-E5Y5B3-F1
#
_cell.length_a   1.000
_cell.length_b   1.000
_cell.length_c   1.000
_cell.angle_alpha   90.00
_cell.angle_beta   90.00
_cell.angle_gamma   90.00
#
_symmetry.space_group_name_H-M   'P 1'
#
loop_
_entity.id
_entity.type
_entity.pdbx_description
1 polymer ?
#
loop_
_entity_poly.entity_id
_entity_poly.type
_entity_poly.pdbx_seq_one_letter_code
_entity_poly.pdbx_strand_id
1 'polypeptide(L)'
;MVERNHINVLRREVLRRVAESFLHYADFGNSVERIPFVMRPKNTRPNRCCIYKDRAILRFQVMAALGFRLEDEEDDSTPLSVYAEKASLEREQPSAPILTVCDTAWQGCIPARYYVTGACQNCIAHPCIGPCHF
;
A
#
# COMPACT_ATOMS: atom_id res chain seq x y z
N MET A 1 -23.98 -0.42 -11.54
CA MET A 1 -23.36 0.23 -10.37
C MET A 1 -22.02 -0.46 -10.18
N VAL A 2 -20.92 0.14 -10.65
CA VAL A 2 -19.61 -0.52 -10.64
C VAL A 2 -19.13 -0.60 -9.20
N GLU A 3 -19.00 -1.83 -8.68
CA GLU A 3 -18.40 -2.11 -7.38
C GLU A 3 -17.06 -1.38 -7.27
N ARG A 4 -16.94 -0.44 -6.33
CA ARG A 4 -15.75 0.41 -6.19
C ARG A 4 -14.58 -0.50 -5.82
N ASN A 5 -13.73 -0.83 -6.78
CA ASN A 5 -12.49 -1.54 -6.51
C ASN A 5 -11.71 -0.79 -5.41
N HIS A 6 -11.56 -1.43 -4.25
CA HIS A 6 -10.96 -0.84 -3.04
C HIS A 6 -9.53 -0.33 -3.31
N ILE A 7 -8.82 -0.93 -4.28
CA ILE A 7 -7.47 -0.52 -4.71
C ILE A 7 -7.50 0.85 -5.40
N ASN A 8 -8.48 1.08 -6.28
CA ASN A 8 -8.63 2.35 -6.98
C ASN A 8 -8.99 3.49 -6.03
N VAL A 9 -9.77 3.19 -4.98
CA VAL A 9 -10.09 4.17 -3.93
C VAL A 9 -8.83 4.59 -3.17
N LEU A 10 -8.03 3.61 -2.74
CA LEU A 10 -6.79 3.87 -2.01
C LEU A 10 -5.79 4.68 -2.86
N ARG A 11 -5.57 4.28 -4.12
CA ARG A 11 -4.65 4.99 -5.04
C ARG A 11 -5.08 6.44 -5.27
N ARG A 12 -6.36 6.67 -5.54
CA ARG A 12 -6.90 8.03 -5.74
C ARG A 12 -6.72 8.88 -4.49
N GLU A 13 -6.92 8.28 -3.33
CA GLU A 13 -6.82 8.96 -2.05
C GLU A 13 -5.38 9.34 -1.69
N VAL A 14 -4.39 8.51 -2.06
CA VAL A 14 -2.96 8.86 -1.96
C VAL A 14 -2.63 10.03 -2.90
N LEU A 15 -3.02 9.94 -4.18
CA LEU A 15 -2.78 11.00 -5.16
C LEU A 15 -3.42 12.33 -4.75
N ARG A 16 -4.66 12.29 -4.23
CA ARG A 16 -5.36 13.47 -3.70
C ARG A 16 -4.56 14.13 -2.57
N ARG A 17 -4.10 13.34 -1.59
CA ARG A 17 -3.32 13.89 -0.46
C ARG A 17 -1.98 14.46 -0.90
N VAL A 18 -1.28 13.82 -1.83
CA VAL A 18 -0.01 14.35 -2.37
C VAL A 18 -0.25 15.69 -3.10
N ALA A 19 -1.31 15.77 -3.91
CA ALA A 19 -1.69 17.02 -4.57
C ALA A 19 -2.08 18.12 -3.58
N GLU A 20 -2.86 17.80 -2.54
CA GLU A 20 -3.20 18.74 -1.46
C GLU A 20 -1.97 19.19 -0.68
N SER A 21 -1.06 18.27 -0.38
CA SER A 21 0.24 18.55 0.22
C SER A 21 1.02 19.59 -0.58
N PHE A 22 1.08 19.42 -1.89
CA PHE A 22 1.79 20.33 -2.78
C PHE A 22 1.12 21.71 -2.90
N LEU A 23 -0.21 21.75 -2.98
CA LEU A 23 -0.96 22.99 -3.23
C LEU A 23 -1.17 23.84 -1.97
N HIS A 24 -1.31 23.22 -0.79
CA HIS A 24 -1.78 23.91 0.41
C HIS A 24 -0.72 24.08 1.51
N TYR A 25 0.40 23.35 1.46
CA TYR A 25 1.41 23.40 2.51
C TYR A 25 2.71 24.01 1.96
N ALA A 26 3.25 25.00 2.68
CA ALA A 26 4.56 25.58 2.36
C ALA A 26 5.70 24.56 2.53
N ASP A 27 5.56 23.66 3.50
CA ASP A 27 6.50 22.58 3.77
C ASP A 27 5.98 21.27 3.15
N PHE A 28 6.26 21.12 1.85
CA PHE A 28 5.84 19.95 1.10
C PHE A 28 6.43 18.66 1.67
N GLY A 29 7.73 18.65 1.99
CA GLY A 29 8.45 17.48 2.50
C GLY A 29 7.82 16.90 3.77
N ASN A 30 7.62 17.72 4.79
CA ASN A 30 7.02 17.25 6.04
C ASN A 30 5.53 16.89 5.89
N SER A 31 4.80 17.56 4.99
CA SER A 31 3.39 17.23 4.75
C SER A 31 3.25 15.82 4.14
N VAL A 32 4.14 15.47 3.20
CA VAL A 32 4.15 14.17 2.50
C VAL A 32 4.54 13.03 3.45
N GLU A 33 5.56 13.25 4.30
CA GLU A 33 5.99 12.29 5.32
C GLU A 33 4.84 11.84 6.24
N ARG A 34 3.90 12.74 6.53
CA ARG A 34 2.78 12.46 7.44
C ARG A 34 1.63 11.70 6.79
N ILE A 35 1.59 11.59 5.46
CA ILE A 35 0.47 10.96 4.72
C ILE A 35 0.15 9.54 5.23
N PRO A 36 1.12 8.61 5.38
CA PRO A 36 0.83 7.26 5.88
C PRO A 36 0.22 7.24 7.29
N PHE A 37 0.64 8.18 8.15
CA PHE A 37 0.17 8.29 9.53
C PHE A 37 -1.22 8.90 9.63
N VAL A 38 -1.55 9.88 8.76
CA VAL A 38 -2.89 10.47 8.65
C VAL A 38 -3.87 9.45 8.09
N MET A 39 -3.45 8.65 7.10
CA MET A 39 -4.28 7.60 6.49
C MET A 39 -4.51 6.41 7.41
N ARG A 40 -3.54 6.06 8.25
CA ARG A 40 -3.59 4.94 9.18
C ARG A 40 -3.09 5.36 10.56
N PRO A 41 -3.92 6.05 11.36
CA PRO A 41 -3.58 6.41 12.74
C PRO A 41 -3.43 5.17 13.65
N LYS A 42 -2.86 5.35 14.84
CA LYS A 42 -2.48 4.24 15.75
C LYS A 42 -3.66 3.34 16.16
N ASN A 43 -4.89 3.87 16.24
CA ASN A 43 -6.06 3.13 16.69
C ASN A 43 -6.92 2.59 15.53
N THR A 44 -6.39 2.56 14.30
CA THR A 44 -7.10 2.03 13.14
C THR A 44 -6.95 0.52 13.04
N ARG A 45 -8.03 -0.18 12.69
CA ARG A 45 -7.97 -1.60 12.38
C ARG A 45 -7.07 -1.81 11.14
N PRO A 46 -6.02 -2.65 11.23
CA PRO A 46 -5.17 -2.90 10.08
C PRO A 46 -5.96 -3.62 8.98
N ASN A 47 -5.68 -3.28 7.73
CA ASN A 47 -6.23 -3.99 6.57
C ASN A 47 -5.59 -5.38 6.42
N ARG A 48 -4.36 -5.54 6.90
CA ARG A 48 -3.56 -6.77 6.85
C ARG A 48 -3.13 -7.19 8.27
N CYS A 49 -1.89 -7.63 8.43
CA CYS A 49 -1.38 -8.18 9.68
C CYS A 49 -1.09 -7.13 10.76
N CYS A 50 -0.69 -5.92 10.39
CA CYS A 50 -0.40 -4.84 11.34
C CYS A 50 -0.40 -3.47 10.67
N ILE A 51 -0.58 -2.42 11.48
CA ILE A 51 -0.61 -1.02 11.02
C ILE A 51 0.75 -0.62 10.42
N TYR A 52 1.83 -1.22 10.87
CA TYR A 52 3.18 -0.96 10.36
C TYR A 52 3.31 -1.36 8.88
N LYS A 53 2.84 -2.56 8.49
CA LYS A 53 2.83 -2.96 7.08
C LYS A 53 1.89 -2.11 6.24
N ASP A 54 0.73 -1.72 6.78
CA ASP A 54 -0.16 -0.79 6.07
C ASP A 54 0.51 0.55 5.78
N ARG A 55 1.25 1.10 6.75
CA ARG A 55 2.00 2.35 6.58
C ARG A 55 3.19 2.19 5.63
N ALA A 56 3.88 1.06 5.65
CA ALA A 56 4.96 0.76 4.71
C ALA A 56 4.42 0.71 3.27
N ILE A 57 3.29 0.03 3.03
CA ILE A 57 2.65 0.00 1.70
C ILE A 57 2.22 1.42 1.27
N LEU A 58 1.66 2.21 2.18
CA LEU A 58 1.28 3.59 1.88
C LEU A 58 2.50 4.47 1.58
N ARG A 59 3.62 4.28 2.28
CA ARG A 59 4.89 4.95 1.99
C ARG A 59 5.34 4.67 0.56
N PHE A 60 5.37 3.40 0.15
CA PHE A 60 5.73 3.03 -1.23
C PHE A 60 4.77 3.62 -2.27
N GLN A 61 3.47 3.69 -1.97
CA GLN A 61 2.50 4.32 -2.86
C GLN A 61 2.68 5.83 -2.96
N VAL A 62 3.06 6.50 -1.87
CA VAL A 62 3.41 7.92 -1.88
C VAL A 62 4.68 8.15 -2.70
N MET A 63 5.71 7.33 -2.51
CA MET A 63 6.94 7.37 -3.31
C MET A 63 6.65 7.20 -4.81
N ALA A 64 5.80 6.23 -5.18
CA ALA A 64 5.34 6.05 -6.56
C ALA A 64 4.46 7.21 -7.06
N ALA A 65 3.70 7.88 -6.20
CA ALA A 65 2.91 9.06 -6.54
C ALA A 65 3.80 10.30 -6.79
N LEU A 66 4.92 10.42 -6.09
CA LEU A 66 6.01 11.37 -6.42
C LEU A 66 6.76 10.94 -7.70
N GLY A 67 6.50 9.73 -8.17
CA GLY A 67 6.95 9.18 -9.44
C GLY A 67 8.32 8.48 -9.38
N PHE A 68 8.86 8.21 -8.20
CA PHE A 68 10.06 7.38 -8.09
C PHE A 68 9.71 5.91 -8.28
N ARG A 69 10.71 5.13 -8.71
CA ARG A 69 10.58 3.68 -8.76
C ARG A 69 10.91 3.09 -7.42
N LEU A 70 10.18 2.06 -7.02
CA LEU A 70 10.42 1.41 -5.73
C LEU A 70 11.79 0.72 -5.73
N GLU A 71 12.24 0.24 -6.88
CA GLU A 71 13.54 -0.40 -7.04
C GLU A 71 14.70 0.61 -6.98
N ASP A 72 14.43 1.91 -7.08
CA ASP A 72 15.44 2.98 -6.91
C ASP A 72 15.64 3.33 -5.42
N GLU A 73 14.89 2.73 -4.49
CA GLU A 73 15.17 2.84 -3.05
C GLU A 73 16.36 1.94 -2.69
N GLU A 74 17.45 2.55 -2.24
CA GLU A 74 18.62 1.83 -1.73
C GLU A 74 18.55 1.61 -0.21
N ASP A 75 17.85 2.49 0.52
CA ASP A 75 17.76 2.46 1.98
C ASP A 75 16.36 2.82 2.50
N ASP A 76 15.72 1.85 3.16
CA ASP A 76 14.43 1.94 3.86
C ASP A 76 14.38 3.07 4.91
N SER A 77 15.53 3.53 5.41
CA SER A 77 15.61 4.60 6.42
C SER A 77 15.39 6.01 5.84
N THR A 78 15.50 6.16 4.51
CA THR A 78 15.39 7.45 3.83
C THR A 78 13.99 8.04 4.03
N PRO A 79 13.81 9.25 4.57
CA PRO A 79 12.47 9.81 4.77
C PRO A 79 11.81 10.20 3.43
N LEU A 80 10.47 10.16 3.38
CA LEU A 80 9.68 10.63 2.23
C LEU A 80 9.86 12.12 1.96
N SER A 81 10.25 12.90 2.97
CA SER A 81 10.59 14.32 2.78
C SER A 81 11.74 14.51 1.77
N VAL A 82 12.76 13.66 1.81
CA VAL A 82 13.89 13.72 0.85
C VAL A 82 13.42 13.39 -0.56
N TYR A 83 12.55 12.39 -0.72
CA TYR A 83 11.94 12.11 -2.02
C TYR A 83 11.07 13.26 -2.52
N ALA A 84 10.32 13.91 -1.63
CA ALA A 84 9.48 15.05 -1.97
C ALA A 84 10.32 16.26 -2.43
N GLU A 85 11.47 16.52 -1.80
CA GLU A 85 12.43 17.55 -2.23
C GLU A 85 13.08 17.22 -3.58
N LYS A 86 13.53 15.97 -3.77
CA LYS A 86 14.06 15.51 -5.06
C LYS A 86 13.02 15.64 -6.19
N ALA A 87 11.75 15.37 -5.89
CA ALA A 87 10.68 15.50 -6.87
C ALA A 87 10.37 16.95 -7.26
N SER A 88 10.56 17.91 -6.35
CA SER A 88 10.25 19.32 -6.60
C SER A 88 11.39 20.10 -7.26
N LEU A 89 12.65 19.77 -6.93
CA LEU A 89 13.82 20.55 -7.35
C LEU A 89 14.56 19.96 -8.55
N GLU A 90 14.70 18.63 -8.63
CA GLU A 90 15.69 18.01 -9.52
C GLU A 90 15.07 17.35 -10.75
N ARG A 91 13.75 17.15 -10.76
CA ARG A 91 13.13 16.19 -11.67
C ARG A 91 12.26 16.85 -12.74
N GLU A 92 12.65 16.66 -14.00
CA GLU A 92 11.86 17.08 -15.16
C GLU A 92 10.93 15.98 -15.71
N GLN A 93 11.33 14.70 -15.58
CA GLN A 93 10.61 13.57 -16.17
C GLN A 93 10.52 12.36 -15.23
N PRO A 94 9.56 11.46 -15.45
CA PRO A 94 9.46 10.27 -14.64
C PRO A 94 10.55 9.24 -14.82
N SER A 95 11.00 8.65 -13.70
CA SER A 95 11.97 7.56 -13.71
C SER A 95 11.42 6.40 -14.54
N ALA A 96 12.20 5.97 -15.53
CA ALA A 96 11.86 4.85 -16.40
C ALA A 96 12.48 3.56 -15.84
N PRO A 97 11.82 2.39 -16.01
CA PRO A 97 10.45 2.16 -16.48
C PRO A 97 9.33 2.65 -15.54
N ILE A 98 8.19 3.03 -16.13
CA ILE A 98 7.04 3.62 -15.43
C ILE A 98 6.33 2.63 -14.48
N LEU A 99 6.41 1.33 -14.78
CA LEU A 99 5.77 0.28 -13.98
C LEU A 99 6.73 -0.24 -12.92
N THR A 100 6.26 -0.28 -11.68
CA THR A 100 7.04 -0.69 -10.49
C THR A 100 6.25 -1.71 -9.69
N VAL A 101 6.94 -2.65 -9.04
CA VAL A 101 6.29 -3.72 -8.28
C VAL A 101 6.58 -3.53 -6.79
N CYS A 102 5.52 -3.53 -5.97
CA CYS A 102 5.65 -3.43 -4.51
C CYS A 102 5.52 -4.82 -3.88
N ASP A 103 6.64 -5.50 -3.64
CA ASP A 103 6.68 -6.85 -3.05
C ASP A 103 6.05 -6.91 -1.66
N THR A 104 6.23 -5.84 -0.88
CA THR A 104 5.66 -5.68 0.47
C THR A 104 4.12 -5.77 0.48
N ALA A 105 3.46 -5.45 -0.65
CA ALA A 105 2.01 -5.56 -0.77
C ALA A 105 1.52 -7.01 -1.02
N TRP A 106 2.38 -7.90 -1.53
CA TRP A 106 2.01 -9.26 -1.91
C TRP A 106 2.13 -10.26 -0.75
N GLN A 107 3.09 -10.07 0.15
CA GLN A 107 3.24 -10.92 1.32
C GLN A 107 2.23 -10.54 2.43
N GLY A 108 0.97 -10.91 2.20
CA GLY A 108 0.03 -11.06 3.30
C GLY A 108 0.59 -12.10 4.26
N CYS A 109 0.99 -11.70 5.46
CA CYS A 109 1.15 -12.67 6.55
C CYS A 109 -0.22 -13.30 6.73
N ILE A 110 -0.38 -14.53 6.26
CA ILE A 110 -1.56 -15.33 6.50
C ILE A 110 -1.64 -15.44 8.03
N PRO A 111 -2.63 -14.83 8.72
CA PRO A 111 -2.85 -15.19 10.12
C PRO A 111 -3.09 -16.69 10.09
N ALA A 112 -2.21 -17.47 10.74
CA ALA A 112 -2.12 -18.93 10.65
C ALA A 112 -3.47 -19.57 10.29
N ARG A 113 -3.74 -19.73 9.00
CA ARG A 113 -4.94 -20.42 8.55
C ARG A 113 -4.53 -21.87 8.54
N TYR A 114 -5.01 -22.61 9.54
CA TYR A 114 -4.97 -24.06 9.50
C TYR A 114 -5.68 -24.48 8.22
N TYR A 115 -4.93 -24.98 7.23
CA TYR A 115 -5.54 -25.65 6.09
C TYR A 115 -6.00 -27.01 6.61
N VAL A 116 -7.29 -27.31 6.55
CA VAL A 116 -7.81 -28.64 6.90
C VAL A 116 -7.44 -29.60 5.76
N THR A 117 -6.15 -29.95 5.74
CA THR A 117 -5.56 -31.21 5.24
C THR A 117 -5.67 -31.54 3.75
N GLY A 118 -4.68 -32.27 3.23
CA GLY A 118 -4.76 -33.02 1.97
C GLY A 118 -5.69 -34.24 2.03
N ALA A 119 -6.75 -34.21 2.85
CA ALA A 119 -7.70 -35.31 3.00
C ALA A 119 -8.92 -35.21 2.06
N CYS A 120 -8.98 -34.18 1.22
CA CYS A 120 -10.04 -34.05 0.22
C CYS A 120 -9.90 -35.14 -0.85
N GLN A 121 -10.82 -36.11 -0.85
CA GLN A 121 -10.89 -37.18 -1.85
C GLN A 121 -11.85 -36.86 -3.01
N ASN A 122 -12.34 -35.61 -3.09
CA ASN A 122 -13.25 -35.11 -4.12
C ASN A 122 -14.49 -36.02 -4.34
N CYS A 123 -15.10 -36.49 -3.26
CA CYS A 123 -16.31 -37.30 -3.32
C CYS A 123 -17.46 -36.51 -3.97
N ILE A 124 -18.12 -37.10 -4.98
CA ILE A 124 -19.18 -36.48 -5.81
C ILE A 124 -20.26 -35.74 -5.01
N ALA A 125 -20.64 -36.27 -3.84
CA ALA A 125 -21.71 -35.68 -3.04
C ALA A 125 -21.28 -34.47 -2.20
N HIS A 126 -19.98 -34.17 -2.13
CA HIS A 126 -19.38 -33.10 -1.31
C HIS A 126 -20.07 -32.84 0.05
N PRO A 127 -20.35 -33.88 0.87
CA PRO A 127 -21.17 -33.72 2.07
C PRO A 127 -20.44 -32.96 3.19
N CYS A 128 -19.12 -32.78 3.07
CA CYS A 128 -18.30 -32.01 4.00
C CYS A 128 -18.53 -30.49 3.94
N ILE A 129 -19.16 -29.99 2.86
CA ILE A 129 -19.39 -28.55 2.69
C ILE A 129 -20.61 -28.07 3.50
N GLY A 130 -21.68 -28.87 3.55
CA GLY A 130 -22.95 -28.49 4.20
C GLY A 130 -22.89 -28.24 5.72
N PRO A 131 -22.12 -29.01 6.50
CA PRO A 131 -21.97 -28.80 7.95
C PRO A 131 -20.99 -27.68 8.33
N CYS A 132 -20.26 -27.11 7.37
CA CYS A 132 -19.24 -26.10 7.65
C CYS A 132 -19.92 -24.74 7.87
N HIS A 133 -19.98 -24.28 9.12
CA HIS A 133 -20.55 -22.99 9.50
C HIS A 133 -19.56 -21.80 9.41
N PHE A 134 -18.49 -21.93 8.62
CA PHE A 134 -17.46 -20.90 8.44
C PHE A 134 -17.59 -20.15 7.12
#